data_AF-A0A2I0NYB1-F1
#
_entry.id   AF-A0A2I0NYB1-F1
#
_cell.length_a   1.000
_cell.length_b   1.000
_cell.length_c   1.000
_cell.angle_alpha   90.00
_cell.angle_beta   90.00
_cell.angle_gamma   90.00
#
_symmetry.space_group_name_H-M   'P 1'
#
loop_
_entity.id
_entity.type
_entity.pdbx_description
1 polymer ?
#
loop_
_entity_poly.entity_id
_entity_poly.type
_entity_poly.pdbx_seq_one_letter_code
_entity_poly.pdbx_strand_id
1 'polypeptide(L)'
;MRNTSDLVNEMLTEAKNTFLVAIAVGLPNETKFVFSSAKDPLRDLNNLVKRGGSPIGLLRFEKEKAEIQGSYHPFFEYEKESWAGTYLAGLLNNIQDILILSQQPDLKDY
;
A
#
# COMPACT_ATOMS: atom_id res chain seq x y z
N MET A 1 1.90 8.60 16.58
CA MET A 1 1.16 7.49 15.96
C MET A 1 -0.04 8.08 15.25
N ARG A 2 -0.02 8.13 13.91
CA ARG A 2 -1.18 8.57 13.12
C ARG A 2 -2.27 7.49 13.18
N ASN A 3 -3.54 7.88 13.10
CA ASN A 3 -4.61 6.89 13.05
C ASN A 3 -4.63 6.23 11.67
N THR A 4 -5.07 4.97 11.61
CA THR A 4 -5.29 4.25 10.35
C THR A 4 -6.23 5.01 9.41
N SER A 5 -7.20 5.75 9.95
CA SER A 5 -8.07 6.66 9.20
C SER A 5 -7.32 7.78 8.48
N ASP A 6 -6.29 8.37 9.11
CA ASP A 6 -5.46 9.39 8.46
C ASP A 6 -4.65 8.81 7.30
N LEU A 7 -4.08 7.61 7.49
CA LEU A 7 -3.31 6.91 6.46
C LEU A 7 -4.18 6.55 5.25
N VAL A 8 -5.40 6.06 5.50
CA VAL A 8 -6.36 5.76 4.43
C VAL A 8 -6.85 7.03 3.74
N ASN A 9 -7.10 8.12 4.48
CA ASN A 9 -7.48 9.39 3.87
C ASN A 9 -6.37 9.95 2.97
N GLU A 10 -5.10 9.82 3.38
CA GLU A 10 -3.95 10.17 2.55
C GLU A 10 -3.93 9.32 1.28
N MET A 11 -4.00 8.00 1.39
CA MET A 11 -4.09 7.07 0.26
C MET A 11 -5.25 7.40 -0.71
N LEU A 12 -6.44 7.69 -0.18
CA LEU A 12 -7.61 8.03 -1.00
C LEU A 12 -7.47 9.40 -1.67
N THR A 13 -6.76 10.33 -1.05
CA THR A 13 -6.46 11.64 -1.66
C THR A 13 -5.49 11.48 -2.82
N GLU A 14 -4.46 10.66 -2.63
CA GLU A 14 -3.47 10.28 -3.64
C GLU A 14 -4.12 9.57 -4.84
N ALA A 15 -5.03 8.64 -4.54
CA ALA A 15 -5.71 7.82 -5.54
C ALA A 15 -6.62 8.62 -6.48
N LYS A 16 -7.00 9.86 -6.14
CA LYS A 16 -7.80 10.70 -7.05
C LYS A 16 -7.04 11.13 -8.30
N ASN A 17 -5.71 11.21 -8.22
CA ASN A 17 -4.85 11.69 -9.30
C ASN A 17 -3.99 10.58 -9.93
N THR A 18 -4.13 9.34 -9.48
CA THR A 18 -3.26 8.23 -9.85
C THR A 18 -4.11 7.02 -10.25
N PHE A 19 -3.52 6.07 -10.98
CA PHE A 19 -4.25 4.88 -11.44
C PHE A 19 -4.62 3.94 -10.28
N LEU A 20 -3.68 3.71 -9.35
CA LEU A 20 -3.90 2.89 -8.15
C LEU A 20 -2.96 3.34 -7.03
N VAL A 21 -3.44 3.36 -5.79
CA VAL A 21 -2.57 3.52 -4.62
C VAL A 21 -2.72 2.31 -3.71
N ALA A 22 -1.62 1.88 -3.10
CA ALA A 22 -1.61 0.84 -2.09
C ALA A 22 -0.85 1.30 -0.85
N ILE A 23 -1.35 0.94 0.33
CA ILE A 23 -0.57 1.03 1.57
C ILE A 23 0.19 -0.28 1.73
N ALA A 24 1.52 -0.20 1.81
CA ALA A 24 2.37 -1.33 2.13
C ALA A 24 2.40 -1.54 3.65
N VAL A 25 1.95 -2.70 4.10
CA VAL A 25 1.94 -3.11 5.50
C VAL A 25 2.89 -4.29 5.68
N GLY A 26 3.99 -4.06 6.39
CA GLY A 26 4.93 -5.11 6.75
C GLY A 26 4.40 -5.92 7.93
N LEU A 27 4.22 -7.22 7.73
CA LEU A 27 4.05 -8.19 8.80
C LEU A 27 5.39 -8.92 9.04
N PRO A 28 5.55 -9.65 10.17
CA PRO A 28 6.81 -10.32 10.49
C PRO A 28 7.35 -11.25 9.39
N ASN A 29 6.45 -11.89 8.62
CA ASN A 29 6.81 -12.91 7.64
C ASN A 29 6.43 -12.57 6.19
N GLU A 30 5.67 -11.49 5.97
CA GLU A 30 5.14 -11.15 4.66
C GLU A 30 4.77 -9.66 4.56
N THR A 31 4.60 -9.17 3.34
CA THR A 31 4.04 -7.84 3.07
C THR A 31 2.62 -8.00 2.59
N LYS A 32 1.70 -7.23 3.18
CA LYS A 32 0.34 -7.10 2.68
C LYS A 32 0.11 -5.69 2.14
N PHE A 33 -0.81 -5.59 1.20
CA PHE A 33 -1.15 -4.33 0.54
C PHE A 33 -2.62 -4.04 0.77
N VAL A 34 -2.91 -2.80 1.13
CA VAL A 34 -4.29 -2.29 1.20
C VAL A 34 -4.46 -1.34 0.02
N PHE A 35 -5.32 -1.70 -0.92
CA PHE A 35 -5.51 -0.93 -2.15
C PHE A 35 -6.60 0.14 -1.99
N SER A 36 -6.43 1.26 -2.68
CA SER A 36 -7.42 2.34 -2.76
C SER A 36 -8.70 1.90 -3.48
N SER A 37 -8.62 0.86 -4.31
CA SER A 37 -9.76 0.22 -4.98
C SER A 37 -10.53 -0.77 -4.09
N ALA A 38 -10.03 -1.09 -2.89
CA ALA A 38 -10.70 -2.00 -1.97
C ALA A 38 -12.05 -1.44 -1.51
N LYS A 39 -12.99 -2.34 -1.18
CA LYS A 39 -14.34 -1.95 -0.74
C LYS A 39 -14.34 -1.20 0.60
N ASP A 40 -13.44 -1.58 1.51
CA ASP A 40 -13.30 -0.95 2.83
C ASP A 40 -11.82 -0.95 3.27
N PRO A 41 -10.98 -0.09 2.65
CA PRO A 41 -9.55 -0.08 2.90
C PRO A 41 -9.21 0.28 4.34
N LEU A 42 -10.06 1.06 5.02
CA LEU A 42 -9.88 1.39 6.43
C LEU A 42 -10.01 0.14 7.31
N ARG A 43 -11.02 -0.69 7.07
CA ARG A 43 -11.18 -1.94 7.79
C ARG A 43 -10.03 -2.90 7.52
N ASP A 44 -9.57 -3.01 6.27
CA ASP A 44 -8.47 -3.90 5.90
C ASP A 44 -7.16 -3.46 6.57
N LEU A 45 -6.85 -2.16 6.53
CA LEU A 45 -5.69 -1.62 7.24
C LEU A 45 -5.78 -1.87 8.75
N ASN A 46 -6.93 -1.61 9.35
CA ASN A 46 -7.14 -1.87 10.78
C ASN A 46 -6.95 -3.35 11.13
N ASN A 47 -7.39 -4.27 10.28
CA ASN A 47 -7.20 -5.70 10.51
C ASN A 47 -5.72 -6.09 10.43
N LEU A 48 -4.97 -5.55 9.46
CA LEU A 48 -3.53 -5.81 9.36
C LEU A 48 -2.76 -5.25 10.55
N VAL A 49 -3.09 -4.02 10.99
CA VAL A 49 -2.49 -3.42 12.18
C VAL A 49 -2.78 -4.24 13.43
N LYS A 50 -4.02 -4.71 13.61
CA LYS A 50 -4.39 -5.61 14.72
C LYS A 50 -3.65 -6.94 14.70
N ARG A 51 -3.22 -7.42 13.54
CA ARG A 51 -2.40 -8.63 13.37
C ARG A 51 -0.91 -8.38 13.60
N GLY A 52 -0.52 -7.19 14.05
CA GLY A 52 0.88 -6.79 14.24
C GLY A 52 1.55 -6.27 12.97
N GLY A 53 0.77 -5.94 11.94
CA GLY A 53 1.27 -5.31 10.72
C GLY A 53 1.59 -3.84 10.94
N SER A 54 2.75 -3.40 10.46
CA SER A 54 3.15 -2.00 10.51
C SER A 54 2.99 -1.36 9.13
N PRO A 55 2.17 -0.31 8.99
CA PRO A 55 2.08 0.45 7.75
C PRO A 55 3.39 1.20 7.51
N ILE A 56 4.11 0.88 6.45
CA ILE A 56 5.46 1.41 6.15
C ILE A 56 5.37 2.63 5.24
N GLY A 57 4.46 2.61 4.27
CA GLY A 57 4.28 3.71 3.34
C GLY A 57 3.24 3.44 2.27
N LEU A 58 3.16 4.37 1.32
CA LEU A 58 2.32 4.35 0.15
C LEU A 58 3.11 3.93 -1.08
N LEU A 59 2.47 3.14 -1.92
CA LEU A 59 2.90 2.81 -3.28
C LEU A 59 1.85 3.40 -4.23
N ARG A 60 2.27 4.25 -5.14
CA ARG A 60 1.41 4.82 -6.18
C ARG A 60 1.79 4.17 -7.50
N PHE A 61 0.78 3.84 -8.28
CA PHE A 61 0.94 3.28 -9.60
C PHE A 61 0.25 4.22 -10.57
N GLU A 62 1.02 4.74 -11.51
CA GLU A 62 0.56 5.63 -12.57
C GLU A 62 0.60 4.87 -13.88
N LYS A 63 -0.46 5.02 -14.68
CA LYS A 63 -0.53 4.42 -16.01
C LYS A 63 -0.23 5.49 -17.04
N GLU A 64 1.01 5.52 -17.52
CA GLU A 64 1.40 6.37 -18.64
C GLU A 64 1.41 5.56 -19.94
N LYS A 65 0.43 5.83 -20.80
CA LYS A 65 0.22 5.12 -22.08
C LYS A 65 0.07 3.60 -21.87
N ALA A 66 1.13 2.84 -22.13
CA ALA A 66 1.18 1.38 -22.07
C ALA A 66 2.06 0.85 -20.92
N GLU A 67 2.75 1.74 -20.20
CA GLU A 67 3.62 1.36 -19.08
C GLU A 67 2.99 1.80 -17.76
N ILE A 68 3.19 0.97 -16.74
CA ILE A 68 2.78 1.30 -15.37
C ILE A 68 4.04 1.69 -14.61
N GLN A 69 4.09 2.94 -14.18
CA GLN A 69 5.17 3.46 -13.34
C GLN A 69 4.76 3.37 -11.88
N GLY A 70 5.67 2.87 -11.05
CA GLY A 70 5.50 2.85 -9.60
C GLY A 70 6.29 3.97 -8.96
N SER A 71 5.68 4.69 -8.02
CA SER A 71 6.38 5.56 -7.09
C SER A 71 6.03 5.17 -5.66
N TYR A 72 6.89 5.52 -4.70
CA TYR A 72 6.66 5.20 -3.29
C TYR A 72 6.86 6.43 -2.41
N HIS A 73 6.13 6.45 -1.31
CA HIS A 73 6.26 7.47 -0.28
C HIS A 73 6.23 6.79 1.10
N PRO A 74 7.36 6.73 1.83
CA PRO A 74 7.37 6.26 3.20
C PRO A 74 6.44 7.13 4.06
N PHE A 75 5.77 6.54 5.04
CA PHE A 75 5.03 7.38 6.00
C PHE A 75 6.00 8.22 6.83
N PHE A 76 5.51 9.34 7.36
CA PHE A 76 6.28 10.26 8.21
C PHE A 76 7.06 9.55 9.34
N GLU A 77 6.50 8.48 9.91
CA GLU A 77 7.12 7.68 10.97
C GLU A 77 8.40 6.95 10.50
N TYR A 78 8.53 6.71 9.19
CA TYR A 78 9.64 6.00 8.55
C TYR A 78 10.41 6.85 7.54
N GLU A 79 10.10 8.15 7.39
CA GLU A 79 10.75 9.03 6.42
C GLU A 79 12.26 9.18 6.68
N LYS A 80 12.66 9.14 7.96
CA LYS A 80 14.07 9.21 8.38
C LYS A 80 14.78 7.86 8.35
N GLU A 81 14.04 6.79 8.14
CA GLU A 81 14.53 5.41 8.17
C GLU A 81 14.94 4.97 6.76
N SER A 82 16.24 4.88 6.51
CA SER A 82 16.77 4.52 5.17
C SER A 82 16.33 3.13 4.71
N TRP A 83 16.03 2.23 5.64
CA TRP A 83 15.53 0.89 5.32
C TRP A 83 14.11 0.93 4.73
N ALA A 84 13.26 1.88 5.14
CA ALA A 84 11.88 1.94 4.67
C ALA A 84 11.81 2.34 3.19
N GLY A 85 12.63 3.33 2.79
CA GLY A 85 12.79 3.70 1.39
C GLY A 85 13.32 2.54 0.54
N THR A 86 14.36 1.84 1.02
CA THR A 86 14.93 0.68 0.32
C THR A 86 13.92 -0.45 0.18
N TYR A 87 13.15 -0.70 1.23
CA TYR A 87 12.11 -1.73 1.26
C TYR A 87 10.99 -1.43 0.26
N LEU A 88 10.42 -0.21 0.29
CA LEU A 88 9.37 0.20 -0.62
C LEU A 88 9.84 0.21 -2.08
N ALA A 89 11.06 0.67 -2.34
CA ALA A 89 11.67 0.58 -3.67
C ALA A 89 11.80 -0.89 -4.14
N GLY A 90 12.17 -1.79 -3.22
CA GLY A 90 12.22 -3.23 -3.50
C GLY A 90 10.86 -3.82 -3.87
N LEU A 91 9.77 -3.36 -3.24
CA LEU A 91 8.42 -3.79 -3.58
C LEU A 91 8.03 -3.35 -5.01
N LEU A 92 8.45 -2.16 -5.43
CA LEU A 92 8.18 -1.68 -6.79
C LEU A 92 8.92 -2.47 -7.89
N ASN A 93 9.95 -3.24 -7.57
CA ASN A 93 10.51 -4.17 -8.56
C ASN A 93 9.51 -5.27 -8.97
N ASN A 94 8.45 -5.47 -8.18
CA ASN A 94 7.40 -6.45 -8.41
C ASN A 94 6.04 -5.76 -8.66
N ILE A 95 6.04 -4.62 -9.37
CA ILE A 95 4.81 -3.86 -9.71
C ILE A 95 3.74 -4.78 -10.32
N GLN A 96 4.10 -5.70 -11.23
CA GLN A 96 3.11 -6.57 -11.88
C GLN A 96 2.39 -7.49 -10.88
N ASP A 97 3.11 -8.13 -9.96
CA ASP A 97 2.51 -8.96 -8.91
C ASP A 97 1.58 -8.15 -8.01
N ILE A 98 1.98 -6.94 -7.63
CA ILE A 98 1.16 -6.05 -6.80
C ILE A 98 -0.12 -5.63 -7.54
N LEU A 99 -0.03 -5.36 -8.84
CA LEU A 99 -1.20 -5.04 -9.67
C LEU A 99 -2.13 -6.25 -9.82
N ILE A 100 -1.60 -7.46 -9.95
CA ILE A 100 -2.41 -8.69 -9.99
C ILE A 100 -3.16 -8.85 -8.65
N LEU A 101 -2.46 -8.66 -7.52
CA LEU A 101 -3.08 -8.68 -6.19
C LEU A 101 -4.18 -7.62 -6.03
N SER A 102 -4.05 -6.46 -6.67
CA SER A 102 -5.08 -5.41 -6.63
C SER A 102 -6.35 -5.75 -7.40
N GLN A 103 -6.24 -6.67 -8.38
CA GLN A 103 -7.36 -7.14 -9.20
C GLN A 103 -8.04 -8.37 -8.61
N GLN A 104 -7.42 -9.03 -7.64
CA GLN A 104 -8.02 -10.16 -6.95
C GLN A 104 -9.01 -9.61 -5.90
N PRO A 105 -10.33 -9.84 -6.05
CA PRO A 105 -11.24 -9.60 -4.95
C PRO A 105 -10.81 -10.55 -3.83
N ASP A 106 -10.59 -9.98 -2.63
CA ASP A 106 -10.35 -10.67 -1.36
C ASP A 106 -10.94 -12.09 -1.43
N LEU A 107 -10.08 -13.12 -1.58
CA LEU A 107 -10.47 -14.52 -1.48
C LEU A 107 -10.91 -14.73 -0.03
N LYS A 108 -12.13 -14.31 0.27
CA LYS A 108 -12.87 -14.67 1.45
C LYS A 108 -13.61 -15.97 1.16
N ASP A 109 -13.51 -16.82 2.17
CA ASP A 109 -14.24 -18.07 2.39
C ASP A 109 -13.67 -19.32 1.70
N TYR A 110 -12.80 -20.02 2.44
CA TYR A 110 -13.03 -21.42 2.80
C TYR A 110 -12.51 -21.73 4.21
#